data_AF-A0A7W8JY98-F1
#
_entry.id   AF-A0A7W8JY98-F1
#
_cell.length_a   1.000
_cell.length_b   1.000
_cell.length_c   1.000
_cell.angle_alpha   90.00
_cell.angle_beta   90.00
_cell.angle_gamma   90.00
#
_symmetry.space_group_name_H-M   'P 1'
#
loop_
_entity.id
_entity.type
_entity.pdbx_description
1 polymer ?
#
loop_
_entity_poly.entity_id
_entity_poly.type
_entity_poly.pdbx_seq_one_letter_code
_entity_poly.pdbx_strand_id
1 'polypeptide(L)'
;MRPADLTPAEIADQLARMYEADQGDSDDLPSIEERTALADYLGCHEEIRAEAWAVWSAELNPADWDATQYWLDVEFIEPCPEGHPV
;
A
#
# COMPACT_ATOMS: atom_id res chain seq x y z
N MET A 1 -7.89 6.54 -9.87
CA MET A 1 -7.69 5.41 -10.82
C MET A 1 -8.13 4.12 -10.14
N ARG A 2 -8.44 3.03 -10.86
CA ARG A 2 -8.75 1.75 -10.19
C ARG A 2 -7.43 1.03 -9.87
N PRO A 3 -7.23 0.54 -8.63
CA PRO A 3 -6.03 -0.22 -8.26
C PRO A 3 -5.80 -1.45 -9.14
N ALA A 4 -6.89 -2.08 -9.60
CA ALA A 4 -6.83 -3.26 -10.46
C ALA A 4 -6.27 -3.03 -11.88
N ASP A 5 -6.13 -1.76 -12.30
CA ASP A 5 -5.52 -1.41 -13.59
C ASP A 5 -4.02 -1.06 -13.45
N LEU A 6 -3.48 -1.02 -12.22
CA LEU A 6 -2.10 -0.66 -11.93
C LEU A 6 -1.20 -1.90 -11.92
N THR A 7 0.03 -1.73 -12.40
CA THR A 7 1.08 -2.74 -12.26
C THR A 7 1.61 -2.79 -10.82
N PRO A 8 2.24 -3.90 -10.39
CA PRO A 8 2.85 -3.99 -9.06
C PRO A 8 3.88 -2.88 -8.78
N ALA A 9 4.58 -2.40 -9.81
CA ALA A 9 5.51 -1.29 -9.70
C ALA A 9 4.80 0.05 -9.44
N GLU A 10 3.69 0.32 -10.15
CA GLU A 10 2.90 1.54 -9.90
C GLU A 10 2.23 1.53 -8.53
N ILE A 11 1.85 0.35 -8.04
CA ILE A 11 1.34 0.17 -6.68
C ILE A 11 2.46 0.43 -5.67
N ALA A 12 3.66 -0.11 -5.89
CA ALA A 12 4.83 0.15 -5.05
C ALA A 12 5.15 1.65 -4.95
N ASP A 13 5.17 2.36 -6.08
CA ASP A 13 5.34 3.82 -6.13
C ASP A 13 4.25 4.57 -5.32
N GLN A 14 2.98 4.15 -5.43
CA GLN A 14 1.91 4.76 -4.63
C GLN A 14 2.08 4.50 -3.14
N LEU A 15 2.43 3.27 -2.75
CA LEU A 15 2.68 2.91 -1.37
C LEU A 15 3.86 3.71 -0.78
N ALA A 16 4.94 3.88 -1.55
CA ALA A 16 6.08 4.69 -1.17
C ALA A 16 5.69 6.14 -0.87
N ARG A 17 4.95 6.78 -1.79
CA ARG A 17 4.46 8.15 -1.61
C ARG A 17 3.55 8.28 -0.40
N MET A 18 2.64 7.31 -0.20
CA MET A 18 1.73 7.29 0.94
C MET A 18 2.47 7.14 2.25
N TYR A 19 3.49 6.29 2.30
CA TYR A 19 4.35 6.11 3.47
C TYR A 19 5.15 7.37 3.78
N GLU A 20 5.80 7.98 2.80
CA GLU A 20 6.52 9.25 2.98
C GLU A 20 5.58 10.36 3.48
N ALA A 21 4.35 10.42 2.97
CA ALA A 21 3.37 11.40 3.40
C ALA A 21 2.86 11.15 4.84
N ASP A 22 2.71 9.89 5.24
CA ASP A 22 2.34 9.48 6.62
C ASP A 22 3.44 9.86 7.62
N GLN A 23 4.70 9.74 7.20
CA GLN A 23 5.88 10.16 7.97
C GLN A 23 6.05 11.69 8.04
N GLY A 24 5.27 12.44 7.26
CA GLY A 24 5.35 13.90 7.18
C GLY A 24 6.45 14.43 6.25
N ASP A 25 7.04 13.56 5.42
CA ASP A 25 8.06 13.90 4.43
C ASP A 25 7.46 14.37 3.10
N SER A 26 6.14 14.24 2.90
CA SER A 26 5.45 14.69 1.69
C SER A 26 4.09 15.33 1.98
N ASP A 27 3.84 16.50 1.39
CA ASP A 27 2.52 17.18 1.35
C ASP A 27 1.61 16.60 0.25
N ASP A 28 2.14 15.71 -0.61
CA ASP A 28 1.39 15.06 -1.69
C ASP A 28 0.66 13.84 -1.15
N LEU A 29 -0.29 14.09 -0.25
CA LEU A 29 -1.20 13.08 0.28
C LEU A 29 -2.21 12.69 -0.81
N PRO A 30 -2.20 11.44 -1.31
CA PRO A 30 -3.28 10.97 -2.15
C PRO A 30 -4.61 11.06 -1.39
N SER A 31 -5.70 11.20 -2.15
CA SER A 31 -7.02 11.37 -1.56
C SER A 31 -7.38 10.16 -0.68
N ILE A 32 -8.18 10.39 0.38
CA ILE A 32 -8.63 9.31 1.28
C ILE A 32 -9.32 8.19 0.47
N GLU A 33 -10.09 8.54 -0.57
CA GLU A 33 -10.72 7.56 -1.45
C GLU A 33 -9.72 6.68 -2.21
N GLU A 34 -8.60 7.23 -2.67
CA GLU A 34 -7.53 6.47 -3.33
C GLU A 34 -6.78 5.58 -2.35
N ARG A 35 -6.51 6.09 -1.13
CA ARG A 35 -5.89 5.31 -0.06
C ARG A 35 -6.75 4.12 0.33
N THR A 36 -8.05 4.34 0.59
CA THR A 36 -9.00 3.28 0.94
C THR A 36 -9.16 2.27 -0.20
N ALA A 37 -9.31 2.72 -1.45
CA ALA A 37 -9.44 1.80 -2.59
C ALA A 37 -8.19 0.91 -2.76
N LEU A 38 -6.99 1.46 -2.54
CA LEU A 38 -5.75 0.70 -2.61
C LEU A 38 -5.61 -0.29 -1.44
N ALA A 39 -5.95 0.14 -0.22
CA ALA A 39 -5.94 -0.71 0.96
C ALA A 39 -6.91 -1.89 0.82
N ASP A 40 -8.16 -1.63 0.39
CA ASP A 40 -9.15 -2.68 0.10
C ASP A 40 -8.65 -3.66 -0.96
N TYR A 41 -8.07 -3.14 -2.05
CA TYR A 41 -7.56 -3.98 -3.14
C TYR A 41 -6.41 -4.88 -2.67
N LEU A 42 -5.43 -4.31 -1.96
CA LEU A 42 -4.28 -5.07 -1.44
C LEU A 42 -4.67 -6.05 -0.34
N GLY A 43 -5.66 -5.70 0.48
CA GLY A 43 -6.23 -6.60 1.49
C GLY A 43 -6.90 -7.83 0.89
N CYS A 44 -7.52 -7.69 -0.28
CA CYS A 44 -8.16 -8.82 -0.98
C CYS A 44 -7.23 -9.50 -2.02
N HIS A 45 -6.10 -8.89 -2.39
CA HIS A 45 -5.12 -9.40 -3.34
C HIS A 45 -3.71 -9.49 -2.72
N GLU A 46 -3.52 -10.47 -1.83
CA GLU A 46 -2.25 -10.69 -1.14
C GLU A 46 -1.08 -10.99 -2.09
N GLU A 47 -1.36 -11.58 -3.26
CA GLU A 47 -0.37 -11.83 -4.31
C GLU A 47 0.21 -10.52 -4.86
N ILE A 48 -0.66 -9.56 -5.19
CA ILE A 48 -0.28 -8.25 -5.71
C ILE A 48 0.43 -7.44 -4.63
N ARG A 49 0.00 -7.55 -3.36
CA ARG A 49 0.70 -6.97 -2.22
C ARG A 49 2.13 -7.48 -2.13
N ALA A 50 2.33 -8.79 -2.22
CA ALA A 50 3.67 -9.38 -2.15
C ALA A 50 4.55 -8.95 -3.33
N GLU A 51 3.99 -8.86 -4.53
CA GLU A 51 4.70 -8.37 -5.72
C GLU A 51 5.08 -6.88 -5.59
N ALA A 52 4.14 -6.03 -5.16
CA ALA A 52 4.41 -4.61 -4.93
C ALA A 52 5.45 -4.41 -3.81
N TRP A 53 5.36 -5.17 -2.71
CA TRP A 53 6.37 -5.17 -1.66
C TRP A 53 7.75 -5.59 -2.17
N ALA A 54 7.83 -6.61 -3.03
CA ALA A 54 9.10 -7.05 -3.61
C ALA A 54 9.76 -5.97 -4.48
N VAL A 55 8.96 -5.17 -5.20
CA VAL A 55 9.46 -4.02 -5.96
C VAL A 55 9.90 -2.91 -5.01
N TRP A 56 9.06 -2.53 -4.05
CA TRP A 56 9.34 -1.42 -3.15
C TRP A 56 10.55 -1.70 -2.23
N SER A 57 10.61 -2.89 -1.63
CA SER A 57 11.71 -3.28 -0.73
C SER A 57 13.08 -3.32 -1.42
N ALA A 58 13.12 -3.48 -2.75
CA ALA A 58 14.36 -3.41 -3.53
C ALA A 58 14.96 -1.98 -3.57
N GLU A 59 14.13 -0.95 -3.38
CA GLU A 59 14.55 0.45 -3.34
C GLU A 59 14.69 0.98 -1.90
N LEU A 60 14.08 0.31 -0.93
CA LEU A 60 14.21 0.64 0.50
C LEU A 60 15.55 0.19 1.09
N ASN A 61 16.02 0.94 2.08
CA ASN A 61 17.13 0.51 2.92
C ASN A 61 16.68 -0.69 3.77
N PRO A 62 17.47 -1.79 3.85
CA PRO A 62 17.15 -2.95 4.67
C PRO A 62 16.87 -2.66 6.15
N ALA A 63 17.36 -1.53 6.68
CA ALA A 63 17.07 -1.09 8.04
C ALA A 63 15.59 -0.69 8.24
N ASP A 64 14.92 -0.23 7.18
CA ASP A 64 13.54 0.28 7.23
C ASP A 64 12.51 -0.79 6.84
N TRP A 65 12.95 -1.94 6.31
CA TRP A 65 12.08 -3.02 5.85
C TRP A 65 11.05 -3.45 6.90
N ASP A 66 11.47 -3.64 8.15
CA ASP A 66 10.57 -4.09 9.23
C ASP A 66 9.49 -3.03 9.53
N ALA A 67 9.87 -1.75 9.59
CA ALA A 67 8.96 -0.65 9.86
C ALA A 67 7.99 -0.41 8.70
N THR A 68 8.49 -0.44 7.46
CA THR A 68 7.66 -0.24 6.27
C THR A 68 6.73 -1.43 6.03
N GLN A 69 7.19 -2.66 6.26
CA GLN A 69 6.34 -3.84 6.15
C GLN A 69 5.25 -3.84 7.22
N TYR A 70 5.59 -3.48 8.46
CA TYR A 70 4.60 -3.33 9.53
C TYR A 70 3.55 -2.29 9.16
N TRP A 71 3.97 -1.12 8.66
CA TRP A 71 3.04 -0.10 8.20
C TRP A 71 2.12 -0.63 7.08
N LEU A 72 2.68 -1.31 6.08
CA LEU A 72 1.89 -1.88 4.98
C LEU A 72 0.85 -2.90 5.47
N ASP A 73 1.26 -3.85 6.31
CA ASP A 73 0.40 -4.97 6.72
C ASP A 73 -0.56 -4.64 7.87
N VAL A 74 -0.25 -3.64 8.70
CA VAL A 74 -0.98 -3.36 9.95
C VAL A 74 -1.64 -1.98 9.96
N GLU A 75 -1.00 -0.95 9.40
CA GLU A 75 -1.50 0.43 9.45
C GLU A 75 -2.17 0.87 8.15
N PHE A 76 -1.73 0.31 7.02
CA PHE A 76 -2.21 0.68 5.69
C PHE A 76 -3.32 -0.24 5.19
N ILE A 77 -3.12 -1.55 5.28
CA ILE A 77 -4.12 -2.53 4.85
C ILE A 77 -5.14 -2.72 5.95
N GLU A 78 -6.39 -2.37 5.63
CA GLU A 78 -7.53 -2.82 6.43
C GLU A 78 -7.80 -4.30 6.12
N PRO A 79 -8.15 -5.12 7.11
CA PRO A 79 -8.55 -6.50 6.85
C PRO A 79 -9.68 -6.50 5.80
N CYS A 80 -9.49 -7.23 4.69
CA CYS A 80 -10.47 -7.32 3.62
C CYS A 80 -11.84 -7.59 4.27
N PRO A 81 -12.86 -6.74 4.05
CA PRO A 81 -14.14 -6.90 4.72
C PRO A 81 -14.72 -8.25 4.29
N GLU A 82 -14.58 -9.26 5.16
CA GLU A 82 -15.18 -10.57 4.98
C GLU A 82 -16.67 -10.34 4.79
N GLY A 83 -17.12 -10.50 3.54
CA GLY A 83 -18.32 -9.88 2.99
C GLY A 83 -19.39 -9.55 4.02
N HIS A 84 -19.61 -8.26 4.26
CA HIS A 84 -20.87 -7.83 4.85
C HIS A 84 -21.97 -8.18 3.84
N PRO A 85 -22.86 -9.17 4.12
CA PRO A 85 -24.10 -9.25 3.36
C PRO A 85 -24.87 -7.94 3.60
N VAL A 86 -25.40 -7.42 2.50
CA VAL A 86 -26.28 -6.26 2.33
C VAL A 86 -27.27 -6.01 3.47
#